data_AF-A0A6V7JVY9-F1
#
_entry.id   AF-A0A6V7JVY9-F1
#
_cell.length_a   1.000
_cell.length_b   1.000
_cell.length_c   1.000
_cell.angle_alpha   90.00
_cell.angle_beta   90.00
_cell.angle_gamma   90.00
#
_symmetry.space_group_name_H-M   'P 1'
#
loop_
_entity.id
_entity.type
_entity.pdbx_description
1 polymer ?
#
loop_
_entity_poly.entity_id
_entity_poly.type
_entity_poly.pdbx_seq_one_letter_code
_entity_poly.pdbx_strand_id
1 'polypeptide(L)' 'CGDTRSPNKVMFYLQEKPLQLEGCQVGLCDWNDLKRKFADAQCSEAACFGKGGSAVSQVMTSLISFLLIGSFLLK' A
#
# COMPACT_ATOMS: atom_id res chain seq x y z
N CYS A 1 22.26 3.32 -33.16
CA CYS A 1 20.98 3.78 -32.57
C CYS A 1 19.96 2.68 -32.77
N GLY A 2 19.68 1.91 -31.72
CA GLY A 2 18.82 0.73 -31.79
C GLY A 2 18.71 0.10 -30.41
N ASP A 3 18.62 0.94 -29.38
CA ASP A 3 18.41 0.43 -28.03
C ASP A 3 16.91 0.14 -27.90
N THR A 4 16.57 -1.14 -27.77
CA THR A 4 15.19 -1.61 -27.54
C THR A 4 14.76 -1.40 -26.09
N ARG A 5 15.65 -0.87 -25.24
CA ARG A 5 15.38 -0.59 -23.83
C ARG A 5 14.49 0.63 -23.67
N SER A 6 13.80 0.71 -22.54
CA SER A 6 12.94 1.84 -22.22
C SER A 6 13.75 3.14 -22.32
N PRO A 7 13.18 4.23 -22.91
CA PRO A 7 13.87 5.52 -22.94
C PRO A 7 14.07 6.09 -21.52
N ASN A 8 13.31 5.59 -20.54
CA ASN A 8 13.32 6.06 -19.16
C ASN A 8 14.15 5.12 -18.27
N LYS A 9 15.06 5.73 -17.50
CA LYS A 9 15.85 5.07 -16.46
C LYS A 9 15.69 5.79 -15.13
N VAL A 10 15.80 5.04 -14.03
CA VAL A 10 15.60 5.56 -12.67
C VAL A 10 16.76 5.13 -11.79
N MET A 11 17.18 6.01 -10.88
CA MET A 11 18.18 5.73 -9.85
C MET A 11 17.65 6.22 -8.51
N PHE A 12 17.79 5.39 -7.48
CA PHE A 12 17.42 5.74 -6.12
C PHE A 12 18.67 6.07 -5.33
N TYR A 13 18.57 7.05 -4.44
CA TYR A 13 19.66 7.44 -3.55
C TYR A 13 19.21 7.25 -2.11
N LEU A 14 20.08 6.66 -1.30
CA LEU A 14 19.92 6.58 0.14
C LEU A 14 21.18 7.16 0.79
N GLN A 15 21.03 8.21 1.58
CA GLN A 15 22.17 8.94 2.16
C GLN A 15 23.19 9.34 1.08
N GLU A 16 22.70 9.95 0.00
CA GLU A 16 23.50 10.42 -1.15
C GLU A 16 24.24 9.31 -1.92
N LYS A 17 24.06 8.04 -1.55
CA LYS A 17 24.67 6.90 -2.23
C LYS A 17 23.64 6.21 -3.13
N PRO A 18 23.98 5.88 -4.39
CA PRO A 18 23.10 5.09 -5.25
C PRO A 18 22.75 3.76 -4.60
N LEU A 19 21.46 3.46 -4.52
CA LEU A 19 20.96 2.21 -3.98
C LEU A 19 21.18 1.09 -5.00
N GLN A 20 21.88 0.04 -4.59
CA GLN A 20 22.14 -1.12 -5.43
C GLN A 20 20.95 -2.08 -5.38
N LEU A 21 19.95 -1.80 -6.22
CA LEU A 21 18.81 -2.69 -6.40
C LEU A 21 19.18 -3.86 -7.32
N GLU A 22 18.83 -5.08 -6.91
CA GLU A 22 19.02 -6.28 -7.72
C GLU A 22 18.35 -6.13 -9.09
N GLY A 23 19.12 -6.43 -10.15
CA GLY A 23 18.72 -6.26 -11.55
C GLY A 23 19.15 -4.92 -12.17
N CYS A 24 19.62 -3.96 -11.37
CA CYS A 24 20.10 -2.67 -11.85
C CYS A 24 21.63 -2.64 -11.99
N GLN A 25 22.12 -1.90 -12.98
CA GLN A 25 23.57 -1.74 -13.20
C GLN A 25 24.03 -0.46 -12.50
N VAL A 26 24.94 -0.58 -11.52
CA VAL A 26 25.48 0.56 -10.74
C VAL A 26 24.41 1.51 -10.20
N GLY A 27 23.26 0.95 -9.77
CA GLY A 27 22.12 1.71 -9.25
C GLY A 27 21.19 2.31 -10.31
N LEU A 28 21.53 2.19 -11.60
CA LEU A 28 20.68 2.64 -12.72
C LEU A 28 19.78 1.49 -13.19
N CYS A 29 18.47 1.69 -13.09
CA CYS A 29 17.46 0.70 -13.42
C CYS A 29 16.70 1.07 -14.70
N ASP A 30 16.31 0.08 -15.50
CA ASP A 30 15.31 0.27 -16.56
C ASP A 30 13.91 0.46 -15.92
N TRP A 31 13.16 1.45 -16.42
CA TRP A 31 11.85 1.76 -15.87
C TRP A 31 10.84 0.60 -15.99
N ASN A 32 10.87 -0.17 -17.07
CA ASN A 32 9.94 -1.28 -17.26
C ASN A 32 10.27 -2.45 -16.33
N ASP A 33 11.55 -2.69 -16.04
CA ASP A 33 11.97 -3.74 -15.12
C ASP A 33 11.54 -3.42 -13.67
N LEU A 34 11.68 -2.15 -13.25
CA LEU A 34 11.17 -1.69 -11.96
C LEU A 34 9.66 -1.89 -11.85
N LYS A 35 8.89 -1.49 -12.85
CA LYS A 35 7.43 -1.69 -12.85
C LYS A 35 7.05 -3.16 -12.72
N ARG A 36 7.74 -4.08 -13.40
CA ARG A 36 7.49 -5.52 -13.23
C ARG A 36 7.85 -5.99 -11.83
N LYS A 37 9.02 -5.58 -11.31
CA LYS A 37 9.50 -6.00 -9.99
C LYS A 37 8.53 -5.63 -8.86
N PHE A 38 7.89 -4.47 -8.97
CA PHE A 38 6.95 -3.96 -7.97
C PHE A 38 5.48 -4.08 -8.38
N ALA A 39 5.17 -4.81 -9.46
CA ALA A 39 3.80 -4.96 -9.95
C ALA A 39 2.88 -5.60 -8.90
N ASP A 40 3.42 -6.55 -8.12
CA ASP A 40 2.68 -7.29 -7.10
C ASP A 40 2.75 -6.65 -5.72
N ALA A 41 3.25 -5.40 -5.62
CA ALA A 41 3.26 -4.68 -4.35
C ALA A 41 1.81 -4.48 -3.86
N GLN A 42 1.48 -5.08 -2.72
CA GLN A 42 0.15 -4.96 -2.11
C GLN A 42 -0.01 -3.58 -1.46
N CYS A 43 -0.44 -2.61 -2.26
CA CYS A 43 -0.72 -1.24 -1.80
C CYS A 43 -2.16 -1.05 -1.30
N SER A 44 -2.83 -2.11 -0.84
CA SER A 44 -4.21 -1.99 -0.37
C SER A 44 -4.25 -1.48 1.06
N GLU A 45 -5.22 -0.62 1.36
CA GLU A 45 -5.49 -0.13 2.70
C GLU A 45 -5.76 -1.29 3.68
N ALA A 46 -6.36 -2.37 3.17
CA ALA A 46 -6.57 -3.62 3.91
C ALA A 46 -5.26 -4.29 4.35
N ALA A 47 -4.14 -4.11 3.62
CA ALA A 47 -2.83 -4.60 4.06
C ALA A 47 -2.29 -3.80 5.25
N CYS A 48 -2.62 -2.50 5.36
CA CYS A 48 -2.19 -1.63 6.45
C CYS A 48 -3.05 -1.79 7.72
N PHE A 49 -4.37 -1.90 7.57
CA PHE A 49 -5.31 -1.87 8.71
C PHE A 49 -5.93 -3.24 9.04
N GLY A 50 -5.70 -4.25 8.20
CA GLY A 50 -6.31 -5.58 8.32
C GLY A 50 -7.84 -5.52 8.43
N LYS A 51 -8.46 -6.63 8.82
CA LYS A 51 -9.87 -6.64 9.30
C LYS A 51 -10.00 -6.13 10.75
N GLY A 52 -8.88 -5.77 11.38
CA GLY A 52 -8.81 -5.45 12.81
C GLY A 52 -9.20 -4.01 13.15
N GLY A 53 -8.98 -3.06 12.26
CA GLY A 53 -9.27 -1.63 12.51
C GLY A 53 -10.75 -1.27 12.66
N SER A 54 -11.68 -2.12 12.22
CA SER A 54 -13.13 -1.83 12.24
C SER A 54 -13.96 -2.67 13.21
N ALA A 55 -13.42 -3.75 13.80
CA ALA A 55 -14.24 -4.65 14.61
C ALA A 55 -14.76 -4.00 15.91
N VAL A 56 -13.92 -3.19 16.57
CA VAL A 56 -14.32 -2.48 17.79
C VAL A 56 -15.33 -1.37 17.49
N SER A 57 -15.24 -0.73 16.32
CA SER A 57 -16.17 0.30 15.90
C SER A 57 -17.57 -0.28 15.60
N GLN A 58 -17.65 -1.42 14.90
CA GLN A 58 -18.93 -2.03 14.52
C GLN A 58 -19.73 -2.60 15.71
N VAL A 59 -19.06 -3.26 16.66
CA VAL A 59 -19.74 -3.81 17.85
C VAL A 59 -20.26 -2.69 18.75
N MET A 60 -19.50 -1.60 18.90
CA MET A 60 -19.89 -0.47 19.73
C MET A 60 -21.08 0.30 19.13
N THR A 61 -21.15 0.46 17.79
CA THR A 61 -22.31 1.11 17.16
C THR A 61 -23.60 0.30 17.36
N SER A 62 -23.53 -1.03 17.30
CA SER A 62 -24.72 -1.89 17.44
C SER A 62 -25.31 -1.84 18.85
N LEU A 63 -24.49 -1.89 19.90
CA LEU A 63 -24.96 -1.82 21.30
C LEU A 63 -25.63 -0.48 21.62
N ILE A 64 -25.10 0.63 21.10
CA ILE A 64 -25.68 1.96 21.29
C ILE A 64 -27.06 2.06 20.63
N SER A 65 -27.23 1.50 19.43
CA SER A 65 -28.53 1.47 18.75
C SER A 65 -29.58 0.65 19.52
N PHE A 66 -29.22 -0.50 20.08
CA PHE A 66 -30.15 -1.29 20.91
C PHE A 66 -30.58 -0.54 22.18
N LEU A 67 -29.65 0.15 22.85
CA LEU A 67 -29.95 0.92 24.05
C LEU A 67 -30.86 2.12 23.76
N LEU A 68 -30.64 2.83 22.66
CA LEU A 68 -31.47 3.98 22.25
C LEU A 68 -32.86 3.54 21.79
N ILE A 69 -32.99 2.48 21.00
CA ILE A 69 -34.31 1.99 20.55
C ILE A 69 -35.10 1.39 21.71
N GLY A 70 -34.45 0.62 22.59
CA GLY A 70 -35.10 0.05 23.77
C GLY A 70 -35.62 1.11 24.73
N SER A 71 -34.87 2.19 24.95
CA SER A 71 -35.31 3.30 25.82
C SER A 71 -36.45 4.13 25.23
N PHE A 72 -36.59 4.19 23.89
CA PHE A 72 -37.76 4.78 23.24
C PHE A 72 -39.00 3.88 23.27
N LEU A 73 -38.83 2.55 23.21
CA LEU A 73 -39.93 1.58 23.23
C LEU A 73 -40.47 1.26 24.63
N LEU A 74 -39.67 1.50 25.68
CA LEU A 74 -40.06 1.30 27.09
C LEU A 74 -40.64 2.56 27.76
N LYS A 75 -40.79 3.68 27.04
CA LYS A 75 -41.36 4.94 27.55
C LYS A 75 -42.82 5.11 27.12
#